data_AF-A0AAW3WX67-F1
#
_entry.id   AF-A0AAW3WX67-F1
#
_cell.length_a   1.000
_cell.length_b   1.000
_cell.length_c   1.000
_cell.angle_alpha   90.00
_cell.angle_beta   90.00
_cell.angle_gamma   90.00
#
_symmetry.space_group_name_H-M   'P 1'
#
loop_
_entity.id
_entity.type
_entity.pdbx_description
1 polymer ?
#
loop_
_entity_poly.entity_id
_entity_poly.type
_entity_poly.pdbx_seq_one_letter_code
_entity_poly.pdbx_strand_id
1 'polypeptide(L)'
;MATKITVNGKTMVVDGNHIRVSGNQVIADGQTVSLGDGMVVAVAITIVGDVQVIDSEEADVTVQGNVGTVRSTNGNVRAGNVTGNIETRTGNVTCGHVQGGVSSRNGNVFYGGAK
;
A
#
# COMPACT_ATOMS: atom_id res chain seq x y z
N MET A 1 12.92 6.85 10.19
CA MET A 1 12.13 6.12 11.20
C MET A 1 11.91 4.73 10.65
N ALA A 2 12.01 3.69 11.47
CA ALA A 2 11.86 2.34 10.97
C ALA A 2 10.39 2.02 10.71
N THR A 3 10.07 1.62 9.48
CA THR A 3 8.73 1.23 9.04
C THR A 3 8.59 -0.28 9.16
N LYS A 4 7.57 -0.72 9.90
CA LYS A 4 7.30 -2.15 10.12
C LYS A 4 6.26 -2.62 9.13
N ILE A 5 6.60 -3.63 8.33
CA ILE A 5 5.71 -4.21 7.33
C ILE A 5 5.37 -5.63 7.74
N THR A 6 4.08 -5.95 7.72
CA THR A 6 3.54 -7.28 7.99
C THR A 6 2.82 -7.78 6.75
N VAL A 7 3.25 -8.91 6.20
CA VAL A 7 2.66 -9.53 5.01
C VAL A 7 2.22 -10.94 5.37
N ASN A 8 0.91 -11.21 5.35
CA ASN A 8 0.32 -12.51 5.76
C ASN A 8 0.92 -13.09 7.06
N GLY A 9 1.13 -12.23 8.07
CA GLY A 9 1.69 -12.61 9.37
C GLY A 9 3.23 -12.63 9.45
N LYS A 10 3.96 -12.50 8.34
CA LYS A 10 5.42 -12.30 8.35
C LYS A 10 5.75 -10.83 8.51
N THR A 11 6.45 -10.48 9.58
CA THR A 11 6.93 -9.11 9.84
C THR A 11 8.36 -8.89 9.41
N MET A 12 8.63 -7.73 8.81
CA MET A 12 9.97 -7.20 8.53
C MET A 12 10.03 -5.72 8.91
N VAL A 13 11.24 -5.21 9.08
CA VAL A 13 11.49 -3.79 9.41
C VAL A 13 12.38 -3.22 8.32
N VAL A 14 11.91 -2.14 7.70
CA VAL A 14 12.55 -1.45 6.58
C VAL A 14 12.50 0.07 6.82
N ASP A 15 13.07 0.86 5.91
CA ASP A 15 13.05 2.33 6.02
C ASP A 15 11.75 2.96 5.47
N GLY A 16 10.98 2.22 4.67
CA GLY A 16 9.72 2.66 4.06
C GLY A 16 9.90 3.47 2.78
N ASN A 17 11.01 3.37 2.05
CA ASN A 17 11.21 4.17 0.84
C ASN A 17 10.38 3.65 -0.34
N HIS A 18 10.45 2.36 -0.62
CA HIS A 18 9.75 1.78 -1.76
C HIS A 18 9.20 0.40 -1.44
N ILE A 19 7.87 0.27 -1.50
CA ILE A 19 7.16 -0.98 -1.26
C ILE A 19 6.48 -1.39 -2.56
N ARG A 20 6.86 -2.56 -3.08
CA ARG A 20 6.29 -3.15 -4.29
C ARG A 20 5.69 -4.51 -3.99
N VAL A 21 4.48 -4.74 -4.50
CA VAL A 21 3.75 -6.01 -4.37
C VAL A 21 3.49 -6.55 -5.76
N SER A 22 4.00 -7.76 -6.03
CA SER A 22 3.90 -8.39 -7.35
C SER A 22 3.63 -9.88 -7.17
N GLY A 23 2.38 -10.29 -7.41
CA GLY A 23 1.93 -11.68 -7.23
C GLY A 23 2.21 -12.21 -5.81
N ASN A 24 3.03 -13.25 -5.71
CA ASN A 24 3.35 -13.94 -4.45
C ASN A 24 4.56 -13.35 -3.68
N GLN A 25 5.08 -12.20 -4.09
CA GLN A 25 6.23 -11.57 -3.44
C GLN A 25 5.96 -10.11 -3.10
N VAL A 26 6.47 -9.70 -1.94
CA VAL A 26 6.52 -8.31 -1.51
C VAL A 26 7.97 -7.89 -1.40
N ILE A 27 8.33 -6.78 -2.05
CA ILE A 27 9.67 -6.21 -2.05
C ILE A 27 9.59 -4.86 -1.34
N ALA A 28 10.28 -4.72 -0.22
CA ALA A 28 10.33 -3.48 0.55
C ALA A 28 11.79 -3.07 0.77
N ASP A 29 12.18 -1.90 0.25
CA ASP A 29 13.55 -1.37 0.32
C ASP A 29 14.65 -2.37 -0.10
N GLY A 30 14.34 -3.20 -1.09
CA GLY A 30 15.24 -4.25 -1.58
C GLY A 30 15.19 -5.56 -0.79
N GLN A 31 14.45 -5.64 0.32
CA GLN A 31 14.15 -6.90 1.00
C GLN A 31 12.93 -7.56 0.37
N THR A 32 13.09 -8.79 -0.11
CA THR A 32 12.00 -9.57 -0.69
C THR A 32 11.47 -10.59 0.32
N VAL A 33 10.14 -10.64 0.47
CA VAL A 33 9.44 -11.64 1.24
C VAL A 33 8.50 -12.42 0.33
N SER A 34 8.84 -13.70 0.15
CA SER A 34 8.00 -14.65 -0.56
C SER A 34 6.88 -15.17 0.34
N LEU A 35 5.66 -15.13 -0.18
CA LEU A 35 4.45 -15.59 0.48
C LEU A 35 4.23 -17.10 0.38
N GLY A 36 5.07 -17.80 -0.40
CA GLY A 36 5.08 -19.26 -0.58
C GLY A 36 4.62 -19.68 -1.98
N ASP A 37 4.72 -20.98 -2.24
CA ASP A 37 4.50 -21.61 -3.55
C ASP A 37 3.02 -21.99 -3.85
N GLY A 38 2.06 -21.38 -3.15
CA GLY A 38 0.62 -21.60 -3.37
C GLY A 38 -0.04 -20.41 -4.08
N MET A 39 -1.18 -20.62 -4.74
CA MET A 39 -2.00 -19.52 -5.24
C MET A 39 -2.48 -18.67 -4.05
N VAL A 40 -1.86 -17.51 -3.82
CA VAL A 40 -2.23 -16.63 -2.71
C VAL A 40 -3.51 -15.90 -3.13
N VAL A 41 -4.64 -16.36 -2.61
CA VAL A 41 -5.98 -15.84 -2.98
C VAL A 41 -6.16 -14.38 -2.54
N ALA A 42 -5.44 -13.95 -1.49
CA ALA A 42 -5.40 -12.55 -1.06
C ALA A 42 -4.08 -12.25 -0.34
N VAL A 43 -3.41 -11.17 -0.75
CA VAL A 43 -2.21 -10.65 -0.07
C VAL A 43 -2.66 -9.53 0.86
N ALA A 44 -2.58 -9.75 2.18
CA ALA A 44 -2.89 -8.72 3.17
C ALA A 44 -1.60 -8.11 3.72
N ILE A 45 -1.44 -6.80 3.51
CA ILE A 45 -0.26 -6.05 3.92
C ILE A 45 -0.65 -4.99 4.95
N THR A 46 0.02 -5.00 6.10
CA THR A 46 -0.11 -3.95 7.11
C THR A 46 1.24 -3.27 7.30
N ILE A 47 1.27 -1.97 7.07
CA ILE A 47 2.46 -1.13 7.18
C ILE A 47 2.24 -0.16 8.34
N VAL A 48 3.16 -0.13 9.29
CA VAL A 48 3.15 0.79 10.43
C VAL A 48 4.36 1.70 10.31
N GLY A 49 4.12 2.98 10.07
CA GLY A 49 5.14 3.96 9.73
C GLY A 49 4.86 4.68 8.41
N ASP A 50 5.69 5.68 8.11
CA ASP A 50 5.57 6.46 6.89
C ASP A 50 6.18 5.71 5.70
N VAL A 51 5.58 5.88 4.53
CA VAL A 51 6.05 5.27 3.28
C VAL A 51 6.15 6.31 2.18
N GLN A 52 7.21 6.31 1.40
CA GLN A 52 7.31 7.25 0.27
C GLN A 52 6.50 6.77 -0.94
N VAL A 53 6.66 5.51 -1.37
CA VAL A 53 5.95 4.96 -2.54
C VAL A 53 5.41 3.56 -2.26
N ILE A 54 4.15 3.36 -2.60
CA ILE A 54 3.48 2.04 -2.60
C ILE A 54 3.08 1.70 -4.03
N ASP A 55 3.52 0.55 -4.51
CA ASP A 55 3.16 -0.02 -5.80
C ASP A 55 2.58 -1.41 -5.57
N SER A 56 1.28 -1.56 -5.76
CA SER A 56 0.56 -2.80 -5.50
C SER A 56 -0.17 -3.29 -6.74
N GLU A 57 0.24 -4.43 -7.27
CA GLU A 57 -0.46 -5.04 -8.41
C GLU A 57 -1.76 -5.71 -7.98
N GLU A 58 -1.71 -6.59 -6.97
CA GLU A 58 -2.88 -7.31 -6.45
C GLU A 58 -2.72 -7.57 -4.94
N ALA A 59 -3.20 -6.66 -4.11
CA ALA A 59 -3.16 -6.81 -2.66
C ALA A 59 -4.11 -5.85 -1.92
N ASP A 60 -4.53 -6.25 -0.74
CA ASP A 60 -5.14 -5.35 0.23
C ASP A 60 -4.05 -4.74 1.11
N VAL A 61 -3.82 -3.43 0.95
CA VAL A 61 -2.74 -2.70 1.62
C VAL A 61 -3.34 -1.78 2.67
N THR A 62 -2.86 -1.86 3.92
CA THR A 62 -3.24 -0.97 5.01
C THR A 62 -2.00 -0.27 5.56
N VAL A 63 -1.99 1.06 5.54
CA VAL A 63 -0.89 1.89 6.02
C VAL A 63 -1.35 2.73 7.22
N GLN A 64 -0.77 2.45 8.37
CA GLN A 64 -0.89 3.24 9.59
C GLN A 64 0.23 4.28 9.64
N GLY A 65 0.14 5.26 8.76
CA GLY A 65 1.15 6.32 8.59
C GLY A 65 0.83 7.20 7.38
N ASN A 66 1.73 8.13 7.07
CA ASN A 66 1.60 8.96 5.88
C ASN A 66 2.22 8.25 4.67
N VAL A 67 1.64 8.49 3.50
CA VAL A 67 2.14 7.96 2.23
C VAL A 67 2.49 9.10 1.28
N GLY A 68 3.61 9.01 0.57
CA GLY A 68 3.91 9.92 -0.52
C GLY A 68 3.01 9.65 -1.72
N THR A 69 3.22 8.53 -2.40
CA THR A 69 2.46 8.14 -3.61
C THR A 69 1.89 6.75 -3.48
N VAL A 70 0.63 6.57 -3.87
CA VAL A 70 -0.06 5.28 -3.90
C VAL A 70 -0.34 4.89 -5.34
N ARG A 71 0.16 3.74 -5.78
CA ARG A 71 -0.21 3.08 -7.03
C ARG A 71 -0.80 1.72 -6.74
N SER A 72 -2.04 1.50 -7.17
CA SER A 72 -2.73 0.22 -7.01
C SER A 72 -3.40 -0.18 -8.30
N THR A 73 -3.17 -1.42 -8.74
CA THR A 73 -3.81 -1.96 -9.94
C THR A 73 -5.07 -2.75 -9.60
N ASN A 74 -4.99 -3.62 -8.60
CA ASN A 74 -6.07 -4.46 -8.10
C ASN A 74 -5.98 -4.59 -6.57
N GLY A 75 -7.15 -4.60 -5.91
CA GLY A 75 -7.26 -4.70 -4.44
C GLY A 75 -7.59 -3.37 -3.77
N ASN A 76 -7.83 -3.40 -2.45
CA ASN A 76 -8.21 -2.21 -1.69
C ASN A 76 -7.00 -1.60 -0.99
N VAL A 77 -6.89 -0.27 -1.02
CA VAL A 77 -5.83 0.45 -0.29
C VAL A 77 -6.43 1.30 0.81
N ARG A 78 -5.95 1.12 2.04
CA ARG A 78 -6.23 1.97 3.17
C ARG A 78 -4.95 2.68 3.58
N ALA A 79 -4.93 4.00 3.59
CA ALA A 79 -3.77 4.78 4.03
C ALA A 79 -4.17 5.88 5.00
N GLY A 80 -3.20 6.44 5.73
CA GLY A 80 -3.38 7.69 6.45
C GLY A 80 -3.43 8.88 5.48
N ASN A 81 -2.67 9.93 5.76
CA ASN A 81 -2.59 11.06 4.83
C ASN A 81 -1.70 10.71 3.64
N VAL A 82 -2.09 11.19 2.46
CA VAL A 82 -1.30 11.06 1.23
C VAL A 82 -0.78 12.44 0.85
N THR A 83 0.54 12.64 0.89
CA THR A 83 1.17 13.93 0.56
C THR A 83 1.38 14.13 -0.94
N GLY A 84 1.35 13.06 -1.72
CA GLY A 84 1.44 13.07 -3.19
C GLY A 84 0.17 12.52 -3.85
N ASN A 85 0.35 11.76 -4.93
CA ASN A 85 -0.74 11.34 -5.81
C ASN A 85 -1.26 9.94 -5.48
N ILE A 86 -2.53 9.70 -5.78
CA ILE A 86 -3.17 8.39 -5.74
C ILE A 86 -3.52 8.00 -7.18
N GLU A 87 -3.00 6.87 -7.63
CA GLU A 87 -3.35 6.25 -8.92
C GLU A 87 -3.91 4.85 -8.65
N THR A 88 -5.19 4.66 -8.91
CA THR A 88 -5.83 3.35 -8.81
C THR A 88 -6.49 2.94 -10.13
N ARG A 89 -6.33 1.68 -10.51
CA ARG A 89 -6.98 1.14 -11.70
C ARG A 89 -8.27 0.42 -11.35
N THR A 90 -8.22 -0.57 -10.46
CA THR A 90 -9.36 -1.37 -10.05
C THR A 90 -9.33 -1.58 -8.54
N GLY A 91 -10.43 -1.28 -7.85
CA GLY A 91 -10.52 -1.42 -6.38
C GLY A 91 -10.69 -0.10 -5.65
N ASN A 92 -11.04 -0.19 -4.36
CA ASN A 92 -11.36 1.00 -3.57
C ASN A 92 -10.15 1.51 -2.79
N VAL A 93 -9.96 2.83 -2.79
CA VAL A 93 -8.94 3.48 -1.97
C VAL A 93 -9.63 4.28 -0.87
N THR A 94 -9.22 4.08 0.37
CA THR A 94 -9.66 4.87 1.52
C THR A 94 -8.44 5.53 2.14
N CYS A 95 -8.44 6.85 2.24
CA CYS A 95 -7.34 7.59 2.83
C CYS A 95 -7.81 8.80 3.63
N GLY A 96 -6.91 9.35 4.43
CA GLY A 96 -7.10 10.60 5.16
C GLY A 96 -7.09 11.80 4.22
N HIS A 97 -6.25 12.79 4.50
CA HIS A 97 -6.10 13.95 3.63
C HIS A 97 -5.22 13.62 2.42
N VAL A 98 -5.57 14.11 1.23
CA VAL A 98 -4.76 13.96 0.01
C VAL A 98 -4.33 15.35 -0.45
N GLN A 99 -3.02 15.59 -0.49
CA GLN A 99 -2.45 16.86 -0.96
C GLN A 99 -2.24 16.88 -2.48
N GLY A 100 -1.98 15.73 -3.10
CA GLY A 100 -1.81 15.62 -4.55
C GLY A 100 -3.09 15.30 -5.30
N GLY A 101 -2.93 14.81 -6.53
CA GLY A 101 -4.02 14.41 -7.41
C GLY A 101 -4.52 12.99 -7.13
N VAL A 102 -5.82 12.78 -7.29
CA VAL A 102 -6.46 11.46 -7.23
C VAL A 102 -6.91 11.07 -8.64
N SER A 103 -6.42 9.94 -9.14
CA SER A 103 -6.81 9.33 -10.40
C SER A 103 -7.30 7.93 -10.16
N SER A 104 -8.57 7.67 -10.48
CA SER A 104 -9.19 6.35 -10.41
C SER A 104 -9.82 6.01 -11.75
N ARG A 105 -9.63 4.78 -12.22
CA ARG A 105 -10.27 4.29 -13.45
C ARG A 105 -11.54 3.51 -13.17
N ASN A 106 -11.47 2.50 -12.31
CA ASN A 106 -12.53 1.53 -12.07
C ASN A 106 -12.62 1.17 -10.58
N GLY A 107 -12.98 2.16 -9.77
CA GLY A 107 -13.08 2.03 -8.32
C GLY A 107 -13.38 3.36 -7.65
N ASN A 108 -13.73 3.32 -6.37
CA ASN A 108 -14.04 4.52 -5.60
C ASN A 108 -12.83 4.95 -4.76
N VAL A 109 -12.57 6.26 -4.72
CA VAL A 109 -11.57 6.83 -3.82
C VAL A 109 -12.28 7.66 -2.77
N PHE A 110 -12.26 7.17 -1.54
CA PHE A 110 -12.76 7.85 -0.36
C PHE A 110 -11.58 8.55 0.31
N TYR A 111 -11.56 9.87 0.25
CA TYR A 111 -10.55 10.72 0.89
C TYR A 111 -11.23 11.82 1.70
N GLY A 112 -10.62 12.25 2.79
CA GLY A 112 -11.15 13.32 3.66
C GLY A 112 -11.58 12.86 5.05
N GLY A 113 -10.75 12.08 5.75
CA GLY A 113 -10.93 11.84 7.18
C GLY A 113 -11.06 13.15 7.97
N ALA A 114 -12.03 13.21 8.89
CA ALA A 114 -12.31 14.38 9.72
C ALA A 114 -11.03 14.84 10.46
N LYS A 115 -10.81 16.16 10.46
CA LYS A 115 -9.80 16.84 11.27
C LYS A 115 -9.94 16.47 12.75
#